data_AF-A0A0S6URG3-F1
#
_entry.id   AF-A0A0S6URG3-F1
#
_cell.length_a   1.000
_cell.length_b   1.000
_cell.length_c   1.000
_cell.angle_alpha   90.00
_cell.angle_beta   90.00
_cell.angle_gamma   90.00
#
_symmetry.space_group_name_H-M   'P 1'
#
loop_
_entity.id
_entity.type
_entity.pdbx_description
1 polymer ?
#
loop_
_entity_poly.entity_id
_entity_poly.type
_entity_poly.pdbx_seq_one_letter_code
_entity_poly.pdbx_strand_id
1 'polypeptide(L)'
;MSKFPQVRILHISDIHFGSDHFCQHSGSGANAGIPKLWELIANDLGSTDWKEFIWANQSDYDEPTRLILVVSGDLAHTADPKEFQSAYEFIQNLIKNPILGTKVTLQDVFVVPGNHDVVFNQSDPEHRFIPYCNFYNKLFREISEVRPFVLAEDADKLTQVRAFPNDRLLVAEINSSYYVERDTFDESRGQVDYKAIASLRRGLERVASETPDSKEWLKVAVVHHHPVLLPSFIEADRDIDAILNAGSLLTLLREHGFQLVLHGHKHFPQVFSYDPDPAWTAPNTPTPRPQLIVAGGAAGSKTLPQAGLRSNTYNLITVKWNPGALQSRVQIVTRGLNRWGPGSDLAPDQWNWRTLRVYDKVMSPYESLPLPGQSRRIDFPAPPDSLETGRKKEYERLNCNMPVVEVLPSLMPGQGYEARAWIVPHPGHKNYPKEVLWSAGPKFKRQISSADASSNFCVSFHYWGPMEIQAELRFEDRAETTYLYARLPDAITRR
;
A
#
# COMPACT_ATOMS: atom_id res chain seq x y z
N MET A 1 -13.46 -15.46 16.82
CA MET A 1 -12.79 -14.13 16.95
C MET A 1 -12.76 -13.53 15.57
N SER A 2 -13.27 -12.31 15.38
CA SER A 2 -13.29 -11.67 14.06
C SER A 2 -11.86 -11.30 13.64
N LYS A 3 -11.47 -11.74 12.43
CA LYS A 3 -10.17 -11.42 11.82
C LYS A 3 -10.09 -9.93 11.50
N PHE A 4 -8.91 -9.34 11.71
CA PHE A 4 -8.60 -7.98 11.24
C PHE A 4 -8.50 -7.95 9.71
N PRO A 5 -9.20 -7.02 9.03
CA PRO A 5 -9.20 -6.94 7.58
C PRO A 5 -7.79 -6.84 7.00
N GLN A 6 -7.51 -7.64 5.97
CA GLN A 6 -6.21 -7.70 5.31
C GLN A 6 -6.36 -7.97 3.82
N VAL A 7 -5.61 -7.24 3.00
CA VAL A 7 -5.61 -7.42 1.55
C VAL A 7 -4.19 -7.29 1.01
N ARG A 8 -3.90 -8.00 -0.07
CA ARG A 8 -2.73 -7.75 -0.93
C ARG A 8 -3.20 -7.11 -2.23
N ILE A 9 -2.42 -6.18 -2.77
CA ILE A 9 -2.78 -5.41 -3.95
C ILE A 9 -1.60 -5.43 -4.92
N LEU A 10 -1.79 -5.98 -6.11
CA LEU A 10 -0.90 -5.76 -7.24
C LEU A 10 -1.36 -4.46 -7.92
N HIS A 11 -0.59 -3.39 -7.74
CA HIS A 11 -0.91 -2.06 -8.27
C HIS A 11 -0.02 -1.74 -9.47
N ILE A 12 -0.66 -1.60 -10.62
CA ILE A 12 -0.05 -1.33 -11.93
C ILE A 12 -0.69 -0.04 -12.45
N SER A 13 0.09 0.83 -13.06
CA SER A 13 -0.40 2.10 -13.61
C SER A 13 0.36 2.47 -14.87
N ASP A 14 -0.25 3.30 -15.71
CA ASP A 14 0.40 3.96 -16.86
C ASP A 14 1.12 2.93 -17.74
N ILE A 15 0.32 2.02 -18.29
CA ILE A 15 0.77 0.94 -19.16
C ILE A 15 1.03 1.48 -20.57
N HIS A 16 0.20 2.42 -21.04
CA HIS A 16 0.35 3.10 -22.33
C HIS A 16 0.47 2.15 -23.53
N PHE A 17 -0.36 1.09 -23.61
CA PHE A 17 -0.41 0.25 -24.82
C PHE A 17 -0.62 1.12 -26.06
N GLY A 18 0.21 0.93 -27.10
CA GLY A 18 0.29 1.85 -28.24
C GLY A 18 1.72 2.26 -28.58
N SER A 19 1.89 3.45 -29.17
CA SER A 19 3.19 3.95 -29.62
C SER A 19 4.17 4.25 -28.49
N ASP A 20 3.67 4.63 -27.31
CA ASP A 20 4.50 4.91 -26.12
C ASP A 20 4.76 3.66 -25.26
N HIS A 21 4.33 2.46 -25.68
CA HIS A 21 4.62 1.22 -24.94
C HIS A 21 5.98 0.62 -25.31
N PHE A 22 6.80 0.26 -24.33
CA PHE A 22 8.13 -0.33 -24.61
C PHE A 22 8.13 -1.83 -24.87
N CYS A 23 7.14 -2.58 -24.40
CA CYS A 23 7.05 -4.04 -24.62
C CYS A 23 6.37 -4.38 -25.96
N GLN A 24 6.41 -5.66 -26.33
CA GLN A 24 5.79 -6.15 -27.56
C GLN A 24 4.28 -6.37 -27.44
N HIS A 25 3.58 -6.14 -28.56
CA HIS A 25 2.17 -6.51 -28.74
C HIS A 25 1.99 -7.67 -29.73
N SER A 26 2.64 -7.62 -30.90
CA SER A 26 2.63 -8.66 -31.94
C SER A 26 4.04 -8.87 -32.50
N GLY A 27 4.55 -10.10 -32.46
CA GLY A 27 5.93 -10.43 -32.83
C GLY A 27 6.14 -10.64 -34.32
N SER A 28 6.82 -9.69 -34.98
CA SER A 28 7.44 -9.90 -36.30
C SER A 28 8.58 -8.89 -36.55
N GLY A 29 9.51 -9.24 -37.43
CA GLY A 29 10.58 -8.34 -37.88
C GLY A 29 11.53 -7.89 -36.75
N ALA A 30 11.91 -6.61 -36.78
CA ALA A 30 12.90 -6.01 -35.87
C ALA A 30 12.51 -6.05 -34.37
N ASN A 31 11.23 -6.31 -34.06
CA ASN A 31 10.74 -6.39 -32.69
C ASN A 31 10.72 -7.83 -32.16
N ALA A 32 11.12 -8.83 -32.96
CA ALA A 32 11.20 -10.22 -32.52
C ALA A 32 12.13 -10.35 -31.29
N GLY A 33 11.62 -10.94 -30.21
CA GLY A 33 12.37 -11.14 -28.95
C GLY A 33 12.12 -10.09 -27.86
N ILE A 34 11.39 -9.00 -28.13
CA ILE A 34 10.93 -8.10 -27.07
C ILE A 34 9.80 -8.79 -26.30
N PRO A 35 9.90 -8.96 -24.96
CA PRO A 35 8.89 -9.67 -24.18
C PRO A 35 7.58 -8.87 -24.08
N LYS A 36 6.48 -9.55 -23.76
CA LYS A 36 5.22 -8.89 -23.40
C LYS A 36 5.29 -8.43 -21.94
N LEU A 37 4.61 -7.34 -21.59
CA LEU A 37 4.63 -6.81 -20.22
C LEU A 37 4.11 -7.82 -19.19
N TRP A 38 3.04 -8.58 -19.51
CA TRP A 38 2.50 -9.58 -18.59
C TRP A 38 3.50 -10.72 -18.34
N GLU A 39 4.33 -11.09 -19.33
CA GLU A 39 5.35 -12.13 -19.17
C GLU A 39 6.45 -11.66 -18.22
N LEU A 40 6.92 -10.41 -18.39
CA LEU A 40 7.91 -9.81 -17.49
C LEU A 40 7.42 -9.78 -16.04
N ILE A 41 6.18 -9.33 -15.83
CA ILE A 41 5.59 -9.23 -14.48
C ILE A 41 5.33 -10.63 -13.92
N ALA A 42 4.77 -11.56 -14.70
CA ALA A 42 4.52 -12.93 -14.24
C ALA A 42 5.81 -13.68 -13.89
N ASN A 43 6.88 -13.51 -14.69
CA ASN A 43 8.19 -14.08 -14.40
C ASN A 43 8.78 -13.51 -13.10
N ASP A 44 8.64 -12.21 -12.88
CA ASP A 44 9.08 -11.58 -11.62
C ASP A 44 8.30 -12.11 -10.42
N LEU A 45 6.97 -12.17 -10.52
CA LEU A 45 6.10 -12.71 -9.47
C LEU A 45 6.33 -14.20 -9.20
N GLY A 46 6.89 -14.94 -10.17
CA GLY A 46 7.33 -16.33 -10.00
C GLY A 46 8.77 -16.48 -9.52
N SER A 47 9.52 -15.38 -9.37
CA SER A 47 10.94 -15.42 -8.99
C SER A 47 11.15 -15.75 -7.52
N THR A 48 12.36 -16.21 -7.19
CA THR A 48 12.74 -16.52 -5.80
C THR A 48 12.94 -15.28 -4.93
N ASP A 49 13.08 -14.09 -5.53
CA ASP A 49 13.23 -12.81 -4.80
C ASP A 49 12.07 -12.60 -3.82
N TRP A 50 10.86 -13.04 -4.19
CA TRP A 50 9.68 -12.89 -3.34
C TRP A 50 9.74 -13.70 -2.04
N LYS A 51 10.68 -14.65 -1.90
CA LYS A 51 10.88 -15.39 -0.63
C LYS A 51 11.39 -14.47 0.49
N GLU A 52 12.05 -13.36 0.15
CA GLU A 52 12.50 -12.37 1.13
C GLU A 52 11.32 -11.55 1.70
N PHE A 53 10.25 -11.41 0.92
CA PHE A 53 9.02 -10.71 1.31
C PHE A 53 8.00 -11.72 1.82
N ILE A 54 8.21 -12.21 3.03
CA ILE A 54 7.39 -13.28 3.63
C ILE A 54 5.88 -12.99 3.69
N TRP A 55 5.47 -11.72 3.67
CA TRP A 55 4.05 -11.31 3.67
C TRP A 55 3.46 -11.06 2.27
N ALA A 56 4.28 -11.19 1.22
CA ALA A 56 3.84 -11.08 -0.17
C ALA A 56 3.15 -12.36 -0.65
N ASN A 57 3.68 -13.51 -0.22
CA ASN A 57 3.22 -14.83 -0.64
C ASN A 57 2.04 -15.34 0.18
N GLN A 58 1.17 -16.12 -0.45
CA GLN A 58 0.22 -16.98 0.25
C GLN A 58 0.85 -18.35 0.44
N SER A 59 1.09 -18.75 1.69
CA SER A 59 1.46 -20.13 2.03
C SER A 59 0.22 -21.02 2.14
N ASP A 60 0.40 -22.33 1.94
CA ASP A 60 -0.63 -23.36 2.15
C ASP A 60 -1.08 -23.46 3.62
N TYR A 61 -0.23 -23.01 4.54
CA TYR A 61 -0.50 -23.01 5.99
C TYR A 61 -1.06 -21.68 6.50
N ASP A 62 -0.99 -20.63 5.67
CA ASP A 62 -1.50 -19.32 6.04
C ASP A 62 -3.01 -19.28 5.89
N GLU A 63 -3.67 -18.45 6.69
CA GLU A 63 -5.05 -18.12 6.38
C GLU A 63 -5.15 -17.44 5.00
N PRO A 64 -6.20 -17.72 4.21
CA PRO A 64 -6.42 -17.05 2.94
C PRO A 64 -6.48 -15.52 3.12
N THR A 65 -5.70 -14.82 2.30
CA THR A 65 -5.70 -13.36 2.21
C THR A 65 -5.97 -12.95 0.77
N ARG A 66 -7.07 -12.23 0.53
CA ARG A 66 -7.43 -11.78 -0.82
C ARG A 66 -6.29 -10.96 -1.46
N LEU A 67 -6.02 -11.25 -2.74
CA LEU A 67 -5.18 -10.44 -3.61
C LEU A 67 -6.09 -9.75 -4.64
N ILE A 68 -5.99 -8.44 -4.77
CA ILE A 68 -6.67 -7.67 -5.82
C ILE A 68 -5.66 -7.12 -6.84
N LEU A 69 -6.07 -7.02 -8.10
CA LEU A 69 -5.34 -6.34 -9.16
C LEU A 69 -5.95 -4.96 -9.38
N VAL A 70 -5.15 -3.91 -9.24
CA VAL A 70 -5.56 -2.53 -9.48
C VAL A 70 -4.76 -1.98 -10.67
N VAL A 71 -5.48 -1.55 -11.71
CA VAL A 71 -4.93 -0.81 -12.85
C VAL A 71 -5.43 0.62 -12.80
N SER A 72 -4.58 1.57 -12.38
CA SER A 72 -4.99 2.94 -12.05
C SER A 72 -4.95 3.93 -13.23
N GLY A 73 -5.38 3.50 -14.42
CA GLY A 73 -5.49 4.34 -15.62
C GLY A 73 -4.28 4.36 -16.55
N ASP A 74 -4.47 5.03 -17.68
CA ASP A 74 -3.58 5.07 -18.84
C ASP A 74 -3.20 3.66 -19.30
N LEU A 75 -4.24 2.86 -19.58
CA LEU A 75 -4.07 1.53 -20.14
C LEU A 75 -3.67 1.63 -21.61
N ALA A 76 -4.31 2.51 -22.36
CA ALA A 76 -4.05 2.85 -23.75
C ALA A 76 -3.18 4.13 -23.85
N HIS A 77 -2.73 4.45 -25.06
CA HIS A 77 -1.97 5.68 -25.34
C HIS A 77 -2.79 6.71 -26.11
N THR A 78 -3.69 6.26 -27.00
CA THR A 78 -4.52 7.12 -27.86
C THR A 78 -5.99 6.73 -27.85
N ALA A 79 -6.38 5.85 -26.93
CA ALA A 79 -7.70 5.22 -26.86
C ALA A 79 -8.08 4.42 -28.13
N ASP A 80 -7.11 3.90 -28.87
CA ASP A 80 -7.40 3.03 -30.03
C ASP A 80 -7.96 1.67 -29.55
N PRO A 81 -9.03 1.14 -30.17
CA PRO A 81 -9.57 -0.18 -29.81
C PRO A 81 -8.56 -1.34 -29.79
N LYS A 82 -7.48 -1.29 -30.59
CA LYS A 82 -6.39 -2.28 -30.58
C LYS A 82 -5.50 -2.17 -29.34
N GLU A 83 -5.29 -0.95 -28.84
CA GLU A 83 -4.57 -0.71 -27.58
C GLU A 83 -5.37 -1.31 -26.42
N PHE A 84 -6.70 -1.08 -26.40
CA PHE A 84 -7.59 -1.70 -25.43
C PHE A 84 -7.72 -3.22 -25.56
N GLN A 85 -7.63 -3.77 -26.77
CA GLN A 85 -7.53 -5.21 -26.96
C GLN A 85 -6.27 -5.77 -26.27
N SER A 86 -5.16 -5.03 -26.35
CA SER A 86 -3.91 -5.39 -25.69
C SER A 86 -4.02 -5.28 -24.16
N ALA A 87 -4.71 -4.26 -23.66
CA ALA A 87 -5.05 -4.12 -22.25
C ALA A 87 -5.90 -5.30 -21.72
N TYR A 88 -6.91 -5.71 -22.50
CA TYR A 88 -7.74 -6.86 -22.18
C TYR A 88 -6.90 -8.15 -22.11
N GLU A 89 -6.06 -8.40 -23.12
CA GLU A 89 -5.17 -9.57 -23.15
C GLU A 89 -4.16 -9.56 -22.01
N PHE A 90 -3.60 -8.40 -21.68
CA PHE A 90 -2.69 -8.23 -20.55
C PHE A 90 -3.33 -8.67 -19.24
N ILE A 91 -4.51 -8.13 -18.91
CA ILE A 91 -5.22 -8.46 -17.66
C ILE A 91 -5.60 -9.94 -17.63
N GLN A 92 -6.18 -10.46 -18.72
CA GLN A 92 -6.61 -11.86 -18.82
C GLN A 92 -5.44 -12.84 -18.65
N ASN A 93 -4.30 -12.57 -19.29
CA ASN A 93 -3.13 -13.44 -19.17
C ASN A 93 -2.51 -13.36 -17.77
N LEU A 94 -2.48 -12.18 -17.15
CA LEU A 94 -1.91 -11.99 -15.82
C LEU A 94 -2.69 -12.76 -14.74
N ILE A 95 -4.02 -12.76 -14.80
CA ILE A 95 -4.88 -13.46 -13.81
C ILE A 95 -5.14 -14.94 -14.16
N LYS A 96 -4.64 -15.41 -15.31
CA LYS A 96 -4.82 -16.80 -15.76
C LYS A 96 -4.24 -17.79 -14.77
N ASN A 97 -3.05 -17.50 -14.26
CA ASN A 97 -2.35 -18.31 -13.27
C ASN A 97 -2.43 -17.67 -11.87
N PRO A 98 -2.24 -18.44 -10.79
CA PRO A 98 -2.13 -17.86 -9.44
C PRO A 98 -0.97 -16.87 -9.36
N ILE A 99 -1.21 -15.73 -8.72
CA ILE A 99 -0.19 -14.72 -8.40
C ILE A 99 0.22 -14.91 -6.95
N LEU A 100 1.49 -15.20 -6.70
CA LEU A 100 2.05 -15.39 -5.35
C LEU A 100 1.20 -16.35 -4.48
N GLY A 101 0.85 -17.50 -5.08
CA GLY A 101 0.03 -18.54 -4.45
C GLY A 101 -1.48 -18.26 -4.40
N THR A 102 -1.96 -17.17 -5.01
CA THR A 102 -3.37 -16.75 -4.91
C THR A 102 -4.05 -16.66 -6.25
N LYS A 103 -5.18 -17.35 -6.38
CA LYS A 103 -6.00 -17.26 -7.59
C LYS A 103 -6.76 -15.93 -7.58
N VAL A 104 -6.53 -15.13 -8.62
CA VAL A 104 -7.26 -13.89 -8.89
C VAL A 104 -8.36 -14.18 -9.90
N THR A 105 -9.53 -13.61 -9.68
CA THR A 105 -10.67 -13.65 -10.60
C THR A 105 -11.02 -12.24 -11.08
N LEU A 106 -11.91 -12.12 -12.06
CA LEU A 106 -12.40 -10.81 -12.52
C LEU A 106 -13.10 -9.99 -11.43
N GLN A 107 -13.59 -10.62 -10.35
CA GLN A 107 -14.15 -9.89 -9.21
C GLN A 107 -13.08 -9.13 -8.41
N ASP A 108 -11.82 -9.58 -8.50
CA ASP A 108 -10.68 -9.01 -7.80
C ASP A 108 -9.92 -7.98 -8.65
N VAL A 109 -10.40 -7.68 -9.87
CA VAL A 109 -9.79 -6.70 -10.80
C VAL A 109 -10.55 -5.37 -10.73
N PHE A 110 -9.79 -4.29 -10.58
CA PHE A 110 -10.28 -2.91 -10.52
C PHE A 110 -9.53 -2.05 -11.54
N VAL A 111 -10.27 -1.31 -12.36
CA VAL A 111 -9.71 -0.47 -13.43
C VAL A 111 -10.42 0.89 -13.42
N VAL A 112 -9.64 1.96 -13.51
CA VAL A 112 -10.16 3.32 -13.71
C VAL A 112 -9.56 3.90 -14.99
N PRO A 113 -10.28 4.77 -15.72
CA PRO A 113 -9.72 5.42 -16.89
C PRO A 113 -8.69 6.46 -16.50
N GLY A 114 -7.64 6.59 -17.31
CA GLY A 114 -6.74 7.74 -17.33
C GLY A 114 -7.05 8.73 -18.45
N ASN A 115 -6.19 9.73 -18.65
CA ASN A 115 -6.38 10.74 -19.68
C ASN A 115 -6.06 10.21 -21.09
N HIS A 116 -5.23 9.18 -21.21
CA HIS A 116 -4.94 8.51 -22.48
C HIS A 116 -5.97 7.43 -22.86
N ASP A 117 -6.89 7.13 -21.95
CA ASP A 117 -7.96 6.14 -22.16
C ASP A 117 -9.23 6.73 -22.78
N VAL A 118 -9.27 8.05 -23.00
CA VAL A 118 -10.39 8.75 -23.66
C VAL A 118 -9.94 9.33 -24.99
N VAL A 119 -10.86 9.45 -25.95
CA VAL A 119 -10.53 10.00 -27.28
C VAL A 119 -10.32 11.52 -27.19
N PHE A 120 -9.10 11.92 -26.82
CA PHE A 120 -8.73 13.27 -26.40
C PHE A 120 -9.16 14.42 -27.34
N ASN A 121 -9.24 14.17 -28.65
CA ASN A 121 -9.62 15.16 -29.66
C ASN A 121 -11.14 15.34 -29.86
N GLN A 122 -11.99 14.61 -29.13
CA GLN A 122 -13.45 14.72 -29.23
C GLN A 122 -13.99 15.60 -28.11
N SER A 123 -14.84 16.56 -28.42
CA SER A 123 -15.45 17.42 -27.38
C SER A 123 -16.61 16.75 -26.65
N ASP A 124 -17.37 15.89 -27.35
CA ASP A 124 -18.50 15.19 -26.77
C ASP A 124 -18.02 14.07 -25.82
N PRO A 125 -18.34 14.13 -24.51
CA PRO A 125 -17.97 13.10 -23.55
C PRO A 125 -18.42 11.70 -23.96
N GLU A 126 -19.59 11.54 -24.59
CA GLU A 126 -20.06 10.23 -25.03
C GLU A 126 -19.06 9.62 -26.02
N HIS A 127 -18.72 10.35 -27.08
CA HIS A 127 -17.74 9.90 -28.07
C HIS A 127 -16.35 9.65 -27.48
N ARG A 128 -15.93 10.46 -26.48
CA ARG A 128 -14.65 10.27 -25.78
C ARG A 128 -14.56 8.93 -25.06
N PHE A 129 -15.66 8.46 -24.47
CA PHE A 129 -15.66 7.27 -23.62
C PHE A 129 -16.02 5.97 -24.33
N ILE A 130 -16.53 5.99 -25.58
CA ILE A 130 -16.91 4.77 -26.33
C ILE A 130 -15.82 3.69 -26.27
N PRO A 131 -14.53 3.95 -26.58
CA PRO A 131 -13.50 2.91 -26.57
C PRO A 131 -13.28 2.29 -25.19
N TYR A 132 -13.18 3.11 -24.15
CA TYR A 132 -12.98 2.65 -22.78
C TYR A 132 -14.18 1.87 -22.25
N CYS A 133 -15.40 2.35 -22.47
CA CYS A 133 -16.62 1.63 -22.07
C CYS A 133 -16.72 0.29 -22.78
N ASN A 134 -16.38 0.20 -24.08
CA ASN A 134 -16.33 -1.07 -24.81
C ASN A 134 -15.30 -2.03 -24.20
N PHE A 135 -14.11 -1.55 -23.86
CA PHE A 135 -13.10 -2.31 -23.14
C PHE A 135 -13.61 -2.82 -21.78
N TYR A 136 -14.13 -1.92 -20.94
CA TYR A 136 -14.64 -2.22 -19.60
C TYR A 136 -15.75 -3.28 -19.65
N ASN A 137 -16.73 -3.08 -20.53
CA ASN A 137 -17.85 -4.00 -20.70
C ASN A 137 -17.39 -5.35 -21.25
N LYS A 138 -16.39 -5.39 -22.13
CA LYS A 138 -15.78 -6.64 -22.61
C LYS A 138 -15.03 -7.36 -21.49
N LEU A 139 -14.23 -6.64 -20.70
CA LEU A 139 -13.45 -7.20 -19.61
C LEU A 139 -14.33 -7.87 -18.55
N PHE A 140 -15.45 -7.23 -18.21
CA PHE A 140 -16.33 -7.69 -17.14
C PHE A 140 -17.61 -8.39 -17.61
N ARG A 141 -17.71 -8.73 -18.89
CA ARG A 141 -18.91 -9.35 -19.50
C ARG A 141 -19.41 -10.57 -18.74
N GLU A 142 -18.49 -11.41 -18.27
CA GLU A 142 -18.80 -12.68 -17.58
C GLU A 142 -19.32 -12.49 -16.15
N ILE A 143 -19.18 -11.30 -15.58
CA ILE A 143 -19.60 -10.96 -14.21
C ILE A 143 -20.50 -9.73 -14.18
N SER A 144 -21.31 -9.53 -15.23
CA SER A 144 -22.15 -8.35 -15.42
C SER A 144 -23.18 -8.11 -14.31
N GLU A 145 -23.56 -9.17 -13.58
CA GLU A 145 -24.41 -9.11 -12.39
C GLU A 145 -23.77 -8.29 -11.25
N VAL A 146 -22.44 -8.29 -11.17
CA VAL A 146 -21.64 -7.62 -10.12
C VAL A 146 -20.85 -6.42 -10.67
N ARG A 147 -20.67 -6.36 -11.99
CA ARG A 147 -20.03 -5.30 -12.76
C ARG A 147 -21.01 -4.83 -13.83
N PRO A 148 -21.94 -3.91 -13.51
CA PRO A 148 -22.97 -3.52 -14.46
C PRO A 148 -22.35 -2.95 -15.72
N PHE A 149 -23.04 -3.19 -16.84
CA PHE A 149 -22.71 -2.60 -18.12
C PHE A 149 -22.80 -1.06 -18.04
N VAL A 150 -21.82 -0.35 -18.62
CA VAL A 150 -21.77 1.11 -18.61
C VAL A 150 -21.78 1.63 -20.05
N LEU A 151 -22.81 2.41 -20.39
CA LEU A 151 -22.87 3.13 -21.66
C LEU A 151 -21.95 4.35 -21.60
N ALA A 152 -21.49 4.84 -22.76
CA ALA A 152 -20.59 5.99 -22.81
C ALA A 152 -21.26 7.29 -22.33
N GLU A 153 -22.56 7.45 -22.58
CA GLU A 153 -23.39 8.54 -22.03
C GLU A 153 -23.47 8.53 -20.49
N ASP A 154 -23.24 7.36 -19.88
CA ASP A 154 -23.26 7.10 -18.45
C ASP A 154 -21.84 6.97 -17.86
N ALA A 155 -20.81 7.55 -18.49
CA ALA A 155 -19.42 7.42 -18.05
C ALA A 155 -19.15 7.92 -16.62
N ASP A 156 -20.07 8.69 -16.02
CA ASP A 156 -20.04 9.05 -14.60
C ASP A 156 -20.23 7.83 -13.68
N LYS A 157 -20.96 6.79 -14.13
CA LYS A 157 -21.15 5.51 -13.42
C LYS A 157 -19.87 4.68 -13.31
N LEU A 158 -18.80 5.06 -14.01
CA LEU A 158 -17.46 4.51 -13.78
C LEU A 158 -16.90 4.92 -12.40
N THR A 159 -17.49 5.93 -11.75
CA THR A 159 -17.31 6.16 -10.32
C THR A 159 -18.24 5.26 -9.53
N GLN A 160 -17.68 4.27 -8.84
CA GLN A 160 -18.44 3.21 -8.18
C GLN A 160 -17.77 2.69 -6.90
N VAL A 161 -18.58 2.07 -6.03
CA VAL A 161 -18.15 1.46 -4.76
C VAL A 161 -18.45 -0.02 -4.78
N ARG A 162 -17.46 -0.83 -4.38
CA ARG A 162 -17.51 -2.28 -4.36
C ARG A 162 -17.23 -2.79 -2.96
N ALA A 163 -18.20 -3.51 -2.41
CA ALA A 163 -18.14 -4.08 -1.07
C ALA A 163 -17.86 -5.58 -1.11
N PHE A 164 -17.00 -6.05 -0.22
CA PHE A 164 -16.64 -7.46 -0.06
C PHE A 164 -16.79 -7.85 1.42
N PRO A 165 -18.01 -8.19 1.88
CA PRO A 165 -18.29 -8.41 3.29
C PRO A 165 -17.46 -9.51 3.94
N ASN A 166 -17.25 -10.63 3.24
CA ASN A 166 -16.47 -11.77 3.76
C ASN A 166 -15.03 -11.41 4.10
N ASP A 167 -14.46 -10.45 3.37
CA ASP A 167 -13.07 -9.99 3.51
C ASP A 167 -12.99 -8.67 4.28
N ARG A 168 -14.14 -8.09 4.63
CA ARG A 168 -14.26 -6.77 5.27
C ARG A 168 -13.47 -5.71 4.51
N LEU A 169 -13.66 -5.69 3.18
CA LEU A 169 -12.98 -4.82 2.23
C LEU A 169 -13.99 -3.99 1.45
N LEU A 170 -13.66 -2.73 1.19
CA LEU A 170 -14.37 -1.87 0.25
C LEU A 170 -13.37 -1.19 -0.68
N VAL A 171 -13.69 -1.18 -1.98
CA VAL A 171 -12.89 -0.49 -3.00
C VAL A 171 -13.76 0.56 -3.69
N ALA A 172 -13.26 1.78 -3.82
CA ALA A 172 -13.89 2.84 -4.59
C ALA A 172 -13.07 3.11 -5.86
N GLU A 173 -13.68 2.94 -7.02
CA GLU A 173 -13.14 3.33 -8.33
C GLU A 173 -13.69 4.72 -8.65
N ILE A 174 -12.81 5.66 -8.98
CA ILE A 174 -13.17 7.07 -9.17
C ILE A 174 -12.72 7.51 -10.56
N ASN A 175 -13.69 7.88 -11.40
CA ASN A 175 -13.41 8.43 -12.72
C ASN A 175 -12.98 9.90 -12.60
N SER A 176 -11.69 10.16 -12.76
CA SER A 176 -11.11 11.51 -12.79
C SER A 176 -10.95 12.09 -14.20
N SER A 177 -11.30 11.34 -15.24
CA SER A 177 -10.98 11.67 -16.63
C SER A 177 -12.18 12.19 -17.43
N TYR A 178 -13.34 12.36 -16.77
CA TYR A 178 -14.59 12.75 -17.45
C TYR A 178 -14.47 14.06 -18.23
N TYR A 179 -13.72 15.03 -17.71
CA TYR A 179 -13.57 16.37 -18.31
C TYR A 179 -12.28 16.55 -19.13
N VAL A 180 -11.48 15.50 -19.27
CA VAL A 180 -10.19 15.54 -19.99
C VAL A 180 -10.43 15.71 -21.49
N GLU A 181 -10.10 16.87 -22.03
CA GLU A 181 -10.28 17.24 -23.44
C GLU A 181 -9.08 18.06 -23.91
N ARG A 182 -8.62 17.81 -25.13
CA ARG A 182 -7.49 18.52 -25.73
C ARG A 182 -7.74 20.03 -25.85
N ASP A 183 -6.68 20.82 -25.70
CA ASP A 183 -6.69 22.28 -25.88
C ASP A 183 -7.65 22.98 -24.88
N THR A 184 -7.91 22.32 -23.73
CA THR A 184 -8.69 22.87 -22.61
C THR A 184 -7.83 23.00 -21.37
N PHE A 185 -8.32 23.74 -20.36
CA PHE A 185 -7.62 23.84 -19.07
C PHE A 185 -7.50 22.47 -18.37
N ASP A 186 -8.43 21.55 -18.65
CA ASP A 186 -8.49 20.21 -18.03
C ASP A 186 -7.76 19.14 -18.84
N GLU A 187 -6.96 19.53 -19.84
CA GLU A 187 -6.32 18.59 -20.77
C GLU A 187 -5.34 17.63 -20.09
N SER A 188 -4.64 18.11 -19.06
CA SER A 188 -3.65 17.34 -18.29
C SER A 188 -4.07 17.10 -16.84
N ARG A 189 -5.03 17.86 -16.30
CA ARG A 189 -5.52 17.67 -14.94
C ARG A 189 -6.81 16.87 -14.90
N GLY A 190 -6.91 15.98 -13.94
CA GLY A 190 -8.16 15.28 -13.66
C GLY A 190 -9.18 16.18 -12.97
N GLN A 191 -10.46 15.80 -13.03
CA GLN A 191 -11.52 16.45 -12.28
C GLN A 191 -12.45 15.41 -11.68
N VAL A 192 -12.89 15.67 -10.44
CA VAL A 192 -14.02 14.97 -9.83
C VAL A 192 -15.04 16.02 -9.45
N ASP A 193 -16.13 16.09 -10.21
CA ASP A 193 -17.17 17.09 -9.96
C ASP A 193 -18.04 16.74 -8.72
N TYR A 194 -18.88 17.68 -8.31
CA TYR A 194 -19.76 17.46 -7.16
C TYR A 194 -20.84 16.41 -7.40
N LYS A 195 -21.22 16.09 -8.65
CA LYS A 195 -22.17 15.01 -8.95
C LYS A 195 -21.51 13.65 -8.69
N ALA A 196 -20.27 13.45 -9.13
CA ALA A 196 -19.45 12.28 -8.87
C ALA A 196 -19.16 12.12 -7.37
N ILE A 197 -18.79 13.20 -6.67
CA ILE A 197 -18.63 13.20 -5.20
C ILE A 197 -19.93 12.79 -4.51
N ALA A 198 -21.07 13.36 -4.92
CA ALA A 198 -22.36 12.99 -4.35
C ALA A 198 -22.76 11.53 -4.66
N SER A 199 -22.43 11.03 -5.85
CA SER A 199 -22.64 9.64 -6.24
C SER A 199 -21.81 8.68 -5.37
N LEU A 200 -20.51 8.98 -5.21
CA LEU A 200 -19.62 8.25 -4.33
C LEU A 200 -20.13 8.25 -2.88
N ARG A 201 -20.53 9.41 -2.36
CA ARG A 201 -21.12 9.54 -1.01
C ARG A 201 -22.34 8.65 -0.84
N ARG A 202 -23.32 8.71 -1.75
CA ARG A 202 -24.50 7.84 -1.72
C ARG A 202 -24.14 6.36 -1.77
N GLY A 203 -23.15 5.98 -2.59
CA GLY A 203 -22.65 4.60 -2.67
C GLY A 203 -22.08 4.12 -1.34
N LEU A 204 -21.27 4.95 -0.68
CA LEU A 204 -20.68 4.66 0.63
C LEU A 204 -21.73 4.59 1.74
N GLU A 205 -22.69 5.52 1.75
CA GLU A 205 -23.79 5.55 2.71
C GLU A 205 -24.72 4.34 2.55
N ARG A 206 -25.00 3.92 1.32
CA ARG A 206 -25.75 2.69 1.05
C ARG A 206 -25.05 1.48 1.65
N VAL A 207 -23.76 1.27 1.39
CA VAL A 207 -23.01 0.16 2.00
C VAL A 207 -23.02 0.24 3.52
N ALA A 208 -22.87 1.44 4.10
CA ALA A 208 -22.95 1.62 5.55
C ALA A 208 -24.33 1.31 6.13
N SER A 209 -25.41 1.56 5.39
CA SER A 209 -26.78 1.22 5.80
C SER A 209 -27.09 -0.27 5.70
N GLU A 210 -26.66 -0.91 4.60
CA GLU A 210 -26.88 -2.34 4.35
C GLU A 210 -25.95 -3.22 5.18
N THR A 211 -24.79 -2.70 5.56
CA THR A 211 -23.75 -3.42 6.30
C THR A 211 -23.11 -2.49 7.35
N PRO A 212 -23.71 -2.35 8.55
CA PRO A 212 -23.27 -1.39 9.57
C PRO A 212 -21.82 -1.56 10.05
N ASP A 213 -21.29 -2.78 10.06
CA ASP A 213 -19.90 -3.07 10.44
C ASP A 213 -18.87 -2.63 9.36
N SER A 214 -19.32 -2.18 8.19
CA SER A 214 -18.45 -1.61 7.13
C SER A 214 -17.65 -0.38 7.56
N LYS A 215 -18.00 0.25 8.69
CA LYS A 215 -17.19 1.31 9.34
C LYS A 215 -15.82 0.81 9.82
N GLU A 216 -15.71 -0.48 10.08
CA GLU A 216 -14.49 -1.16 10.56
C GLU A 216 -13.72 -1.87 9.44
N TRP A 217 -14.18 -1.79 8.20
CA TRP A 217 -13.54 -2.45 7.06
C TRP A 217 -12.30 -1.72 6.59
N LEU A 218 -11.43 -2.45 5.90
CA LEU A 218 -10.34 -1.86 5.12
C LEU A 218 -10.92 -1.24 3.85
N LYS A 219 -10.47 -0.03 3.51
CA LYS A 219 -11.03 0.76 2.41
C LYS A 219 -9.93 1.35 1.53
N VAL A 220 -10.04 1.10 0.23
CA VAL A 220 -9.07 1.50 -0.80
C VAL A 220 -9.77 2.34 -1.85
N ALA A 221 -9.24 3.52 -2.16
CA ALA A 221 -9.69 4.34 -3.29
C ALA A 221 -8.70 4.20 -4.45
N VAL A 222 -9.21 4.19 -5.67
CA VAL A 222 -8.44 4.13 -6.91
C VAL A 222 -8.89 5.28 -7.79
N VAL A 223 -7.94 6.10 -8.23
CA VAL A 223 -8.16 7.25 -9.12
C VAL A 223 -6.94 7.39 -10.02
N HIS A 224 -7.04 7.92 -11.23
CA HIS A 224 -5.87 8.03 -12.10
C HIS A 224 -4.99 9.25 -11.76
N HIS A 225 -5.57 10.44 -11.76
CA HIS A 225 -4.81 11.68 -11.56
C HIS A 225 -4.38 11.88 -10.10
N HIS A 226 -3.35 12.70 -9.89
CA HIS A 226 -2.79 12.94 -8.55
C HIS A 226 -3.79 13.74 -7.68
N PRO A 227 -4.14 13.25 -6.48
CA PRO A 227 -5.05 13.96 -5.59
C PRO A 227 -4.35 15.04 -4.74
N VAL A 228 -3.02 15.08 -4.72
CA VAL A 228 -2.24 16.07 -3.95
C VAL A 228 -1.08 16.57 -4.79
N LEU A 229 -0.91 17.90 -4.80
CA LEU A 229 0.26 18.55 -5.40
C LEU A 229 1.48 18.37 -4.50
N LEU A 230 2.53 17.74 -5.05
CA LEU A 230 3.84 17.63 -4.40
C LEU A 230 4.91 18.20 -5.34
N PRO A 231 6.00 18.79 -4.80
CA PRO A 231 7.08 19.33 -5.63
C PRO A 231 7.69 18.31 -6.61
N SER A 232 7.73 17.04 -6.23
CA SER A 232 8.21 15.93 -7.07
C SER A 232 7.35 15.64 -8.31
N PHE A 233 6.12 16.16 -8.35
CA PHE A 233 5.20 16.02 -9.50
C PHE A 233 5.19 17.26 -10.40
N ILE A 234 5.95 18.30 -10.05
CA ILE A 234 6.10 19.50 -10.87
C ILE A 234 7.11 19.19 -11.98
N GLU A 235 6.67 19.28 -13.22
CA GLU A 235 7.53 19.17 -14.40
C GLU A 235 7.75 20.60 -14.95
N ALA A 236 9.00 20.95 -15.30
CA ALA A 236 9.37 22.32 -15.66
C ALA A 236 8.60 22.88 -16.88
N ASP A 237 8.06 22.00 -17.72
CA ASP A 237 7.35 22.32 -18.97
C ASP A 237 5.87 21.89 -18.95
N ARG A 238 5.31 21.52 -17.78
CA ARG A 238 3.88 21.18 -17.63
C ARG A 238 3.26 21.96 -16.47
N ASP A 239 1.95 22.19 -16.55
CA ASP A 239 1.21 22.85 -15.49
C ASP A 239 1.21 22.06 -14.17
N ILE A 240 1.10 22.80 -13.07
CA ILE A 240 1.02 22.25 -11.71
C ILE A 240 -0.37 21.64 -11.51
N ASP A 241 -0.47 20.33 -11.76
CA ASP A 241 -1.77 19.65 -11.87
C ASP A 241 -2.03 18.67 -10.73
N ALA A 242 -3.14 18.90 -10.02
CA ALA A 242 -3.83 17.91 -9.21
C ALA A 242 -5.31 17.91 -9.60
N ILE A 243 -6.03 16.89 -9.14
CA ILE A 243 -7.46 16.76 -9.38
C ILE A 243 -8.19 18.06 -8.97
N LEU A 244 -9.00 18.61 -9.87
CA LEU A 244 -9.95 19.66 -9.49
C LEU A 244 -10.97 19.08 -8.51
N ASN A 245 -11.16 19.78 -7.38
CA ASN A 245 -11.91 19.36 -6.19
C ASN A 245 -11.28 18.20 -5.40
N ALA A 246 -9.97 17.96 -5.53
CA ALA A 246 -9.27 16.94 -4.73
C ALA A 246 -9.49 17.10 -3.21
N GLY A 247 -9.55 18.33 -2.70
CA GLY A 247 -9.82 18.60 -1.29
C GLY A 247 -11.16 18.03 -0.81
N SER A 248 -12.23 18.20 -1.60
CA SER A 248 -13.54 17.63 -1.29
C SER A 248 -13.55 16.11 -1.41
N LEU A 249 -12.85 15.55 -2.40
CA LEU A 249 -12.70 14.10 -2.56
C LEU A 249 -11.95 13.47 -1.38
N LEU A 250 -10.76 13.98 -1.03
CA LEU A 250 -9.95 13.46 0.07
C LEU A 250 -10.67 13.60 1.41
N THR A 251 -11.40 14.70 1.62
CA THR A 251 -12.24 14.89 2.81
C THR A 251 -13.32 13.82 2.89
N LEU A 252 -14.08 13.58 1.82
CA LEU A 252 -15.09 12.51 1.77
C LEU A 252 -14.45 11.14 2.06
N LEU A 253 -13.35 10.80 1.41
CA LEU A 253 -12.66 9.52 1.63
C LEU A 253 -12.19 9.39 3.09
N ARG A 254 -11.71 10.47 3.69
CA ARG A 254 -11.26 10.49 5.08
C ARG A 254 -12.42 10.34 6.08
N GLU A 255 -13.52 11.05 5.87
CA GLU A 255 -14.75 10.95 6.67
C GLU A 255 -15.31 9.52 6.68
N HIS A 256 -15.21 8.82 5.54
CA HIS A 256 -15.63 7.42 5.44
C HIS A 256 -14.53 6.42 5.82
N GLY A 257 -13.36 6.89 6.26
CA GLY A 257 -12.29 6.08 6.84
C GLY A 257 -11.52 5.25 5.83
N PHE A 258 -11.19 5.80 4.66
CA PHE A 258 -10.27 5.21 3.69
C PHE A 258 -8.83 5.24 4.18
N GLN A 259 -8.14 4.10 4.14
CA GLN A 259 -6.73 3.98 4.55
C GLN A 259 -5.76 4.23 3.40
N LEU A 260 -6.17 3.89 2.17
CA LEU A 260 -5.29 3.88 1.01
C LEU A 260 -5.94 4.59 -0.19
N VAL A 261 -5.16 5.41 -0.90
CA VAL A 261 -5.50 6.00 -2.20
C VAL A 261 -4.42 5.62 -3.20
N LEU A 262 -4.79 4.90 -4.26
CA LEU A 262 -3.91 4.45 -5.33
C LEU A 262 -4.11 5.30 -6.57
N HIS A 263 -3.03 5.78 -7.19
CA HIS A 263 -3.11 6.56 -8.43
C HIS A 263 -1.92 6.39 -9.39
N GLY A 264 -2.04 7.02 -10.57
CA GLY A 264 -1.10 7.02 -11.70
C GLY A 264 -0.75 8.44 -12.17
N HIS A 265 -0.62 8.62 -13.50
CA HIS A 265 -0.57 9.86 -14.29
C HIS A 265 0.83 10.48 -14.53
N LYS A 266 1.58 10.89 -13.49
CA LYS A 266 2.90 11.54 -13.71
C LYS A 266 4.07 10.57 -13.87
N HIS A 267 3.79 9.27 -13.97
CA HIS A 267 4.80 8.20 -14.15
C HIS A 267 5.89 8.14 -13.05
N PHE A 268 5.73 8.90 -11.95
CA PHE A 268 6.66 8.97 -10.84
C PHE A 268 6.14 8.12 -9.66
N PRO A 269 6.80 7.00 -9.31
CA PRO A 269 6.37 6.19 -8.17
C PRO A 269 6.69 6.90 -6.86
N GLN A 270 5.67 7.09 -6.02
CA GLN A 270 5.80 7.84 -4.77
C GLN A 270 4.81 7.38 -3.71
N VAL A 271 5.25 7.41 -2.46
CA VAL A 271 4.43 7.07 -1.29
C VAL A 271 4.51 8.21 -0.28
N PHE A 272 3.36 8.71 0.17
CA PHE A 272 3.29 9.76 1.19
C PHE A 272 2.01 9.65 2.03
N SER A 273 2.05 10.17 3.25
CA SER A 273 0.90 10.28 4.13
C SER A 273 0.20 11.63 3.93
N TYR A 274 -1.13 11.60 3.83
CA TYR A 274 -1.99 12.78 3.83
C TYR A 274 -2.81 12.80 5.12
N ASP A 275 -2.50 13.75 6.01
CA ASP A 275 -3.10 13.86 7.33
C ASP A 275 -3.25 15.33 7.78
N PRO A 276 -4.07 16.15 7.09
CA PRO A 276 -4.26 17.54 7.48
C PRO A 276 -5.19 17.66 8.69
N ASP A 277 -4.70 18.11 9.83
CA ASP A 277 -5.54 18.40 11.01
C ASP A 277 -5.63 19.92 11.26
N PRO A 278 -6.77 20.57 10.93
CA PRO A 278 -6.90 22.00 11.10
C PRO A 278 -7.06 22.36 12.59
N ALA A 279 -6.35 23.40 13.04
CA ALA A 279 -6.43 23.87 14.43
C ALA A 279 -7.84 24.37 14.85
N TRP A 280 -8.74 24.62 13.89
CA TRP A 280 -10.12 25.05 14.13
C TRP A 280 -11.13 23.90 14.10
N THR A 281 -10.69 22.65 14.26
CA THR A 281 -11.59 21.51 14.44
C THR A 281 -12.39 21.66 15.73
N ALA A 282 -13.71 21.48 15.66
CA ALA A 282 -14.57 21.61 16.84
C ALA A 282 -14.16 20.58 17.92
N PRO A 283 -14.20 20.97 19.21
CA PRO A 283 -13.98 20.02 20.30
C PRO A 283 -14.89 18.80 20.15
N ASN A 284 -14.34 17.59 20.29
CA ASN A 284 -15.01 16.29 20.13
C ASN A 284 -15.33 15.84 18.69
N THR A 285 -14.82 16.52 17.67
CA THR A 285 -14.81 15.93 16.32
C THR A 285 -13.87 14.72 16.32
N PRO A 286 -14.28 13.54 15.82
CA PRO A 286 -13.38 12.40 15.71
C PRO A 286 -12.10 12.78 14.97
N THR A 287 -10.94 12.42 15.52
CA THR A 287 -9.65 12.71 14.88
C THR A 287 -9.67 12.13 13.47
N PRO A 288 -9.39 12.94 12.45
CA PRO A 288 -9.43 12.44 11.10
C PRO A 288 -8.39 11.35 10.89
N ARG A 289 -8.73 10.35 10.08
CA ARG A 289 -7.83 9.21 9.87
C ARG A 289 -6.76 9.58 8.84
N PRO A 290 -5.47 9.31 9.10
CA PRO A 290 -4.44 9.54 8.11
C PRO A 290 -4.67 8.61 6.91
N GLN A 291 -4.43 9.12 5.70
CA GLN A 291 -4.55 8.37 4.45
C GLN A 291 -3.16 8.16 3.84
N LEU A 292 -2.86 6.95 3.38
CA LEU A 292 -1.63 6.70 2.64
C LEU A 292 -1.93 6.81 1.15
N ILE A 293 -1.17 7.64 0.44
CA ILE A 293 -1.31 7.85 -0.99
C ILE A 293 -0.11 7.21 -1.70
N VAL A 294 -0.40 6.39 -2.71
CA VAL A 294 0.57 5.57 -3.45
C VAL A 294 0.41 5.79 -4.95
N ALA A 295 1.44 6.37 -5.57
CA ALA A 295 1.57 6.50 -7.00
C ALA A 295 2.24 5.24 -7.59
N GLY A 296 1.66 4.69 -8.66
CA GLY A 296 2.15 3.47 -9.32
C GLY A 296 3.45 3.65 -10.09
N GLY A 297 3.78 4.89 -10.46
CA GLY A 297 4.75 5.17 -11.53
C GLY A 297 4.20 4.71 -12.88
N ALA A 298 5.07 4.26 -13.79
CA ALA A 298 4.63 3.75 -15.08
C ALA A 298 5.15 2.34 -15.38
N ALA A 299 4.25 1.40 -15.59
CA ALA A 299 4.61 0.01 -15.81
C ALA A 299 5.04 -0.27 -17.25
N GLY A 300 4.49 0.46 -18.22
CA GLY A 300 4.64 0.16 -19.66
C GLY A 300 5.07 1.33 -20.55
N SER A 301 5.03 2.57 -20.06
CA SER A 301 5.40 3.77 -20.84
C SER A 301 6.92 3.86 -21.13
N LYS A 302 7.29 4.35 -22.31
CA LYS A 302 8.67 4.75 -22.67
C LYS A 302 9.04 6.09 -22.05
N THR A 303 8.05 6.95 -21.84
CA THR A 303 8.23 8.29 -21.29
C THR A 303 8.33 8.21 -19.77
N LEU A 304 9.51 8.46 -19.22
CA LEU A 304 9.74 8.45 -17.76
C LEU A 304 10.19 9.84 -17.26
N PRO A 305 9.82 10.24 -16.03
CA PRO A 305 10.17 11.54 -15.48
C PRO A 305 11.67 11.77 -15.42
N GLN A 306 12.09 13.04 -15.51
CA GLN A 306 13.50 13.40 -15.49
C GLN A 306 14.14 13.43 -14.09
N ALA A 307 14.17 12.31 -13.37
CA ALA A 307 14.75 12.24 -12.02
C ALA A 307 15.40 10.89 -11.68
N GLY A 308 16.59 10.93 -11.08
CA GLY A 308 17.24 9.78 -10.42
C GLY A 308 17.41 8.52 -11.27
N LEU A 309 17.30 7.35 -10.61
CA LEU A 309 17.25 6.03 -11.24
C LEU A 309 15.87 5.85 -11.91
N ARG A 310 15.72 6.33 -13.14
CA ARG A 310 14.50 6.15 -13.94
C ARG A 310 14.30 4.67 -14.21
N SER A 311 13.08 4.19 -14.05
CA SER A 311 12.71 2.80 -14.31
C SER A 311 11.20 2.69 -14.43
N ASN A 312 10.72 1.78 -15.27
CA ASN A 312 9.32 1.39 -15.22
C ASN A 312 9.05 0.67 -13.90
N THR A 313 7.87 0.87 -13.32
CA THR A 313 7.55 0.36 -11.98
C THR A 313 6.21 -0.32 -11.89
N TYR A 314 6.10 -1.24 -10.94
CA TYR A 314 4.83 -1.69 -10.38
C TYR A 314 4.98 -1.94 -8.87
N ASN A 315 3.87 -2.01 -8.15
CA ASN A 315 3.88 -2.19 -6.69
C ASN A 315 3.17 -3.50 -6.29
N LEU A 316 3.72 -4.21 -5.30
CA LEU A 316 2.96 -5.14 -4.48
C LEU A 316 2.76 -4.54 -3.09
N ILE A 317 1.50 -4.47 -2.66
CA ILE A 317 1.12 -3.80 -1.41
C ILE A 317 0.41 -4.80 -0.50
N THR A 318 0.87 -4.96 0.75
CA THR A 318 0.16 -5.72 1.78
C THR A 318 -0.35 -4.76 2.84
N VAL A 319 -1.66 -4.75 3.07
CA VAL A 319 -2.31 -3.84 4.03
C VAL A 319 -3.09 -4.62 5.07
N LYS A 320 -2.86 -4.27 6.33
CA LYS A 320 -3.65 -4.72 7.49
C LYS A 320 -4.33 -3.53 8.12
N TRP A 321 -5.62 -3.66 8.44
CA TRP A 321 -6.37 -2.68 9.21
C TRP A 321 -6.83 -3.27 10.53
N ASN A 322 -6.58 -2.53 11.61
CA ASN A 322 -7.08 -2.83 12.93
C ASN A 322 -8.08 -1.74 13.35
N PRO A 323 -9.38 -2.06 13.36
CA PRO A 323 -10.41 -1.09 13.72
C PRO A 323 -10.37 -0.69 15.20
N GLY A 324 -10.01 -1.61 16.11
CA GLY A 324 -10.03 -1.35 17.55
C GLY A 324 -8.96 -0.36 18.02
N ALA A 325 -7.81 -0.34 17.33
CA ALA A 325 -6.72 0.59 17.60
C ALA A 325 -6.70 1.80 16.65
N LEU A 326 -7.56 1.80 15.63
CA LEU A 326 -7.50 2.72 14.48
C LEU A 326 -6.13 2.72 13.79
N GLN A 327 -5.50 1.55 13.69
CA GLN A 327 -4.15 1.41 13.13
C GLN A 327 -4.17 0.64 11.81
N SER A 328 -3.46 1.16 10.82
CA SER A 328 -3.11 0.37 9.63
C SER A 328 -1.60 0.13 9.56
N ARG A 329 -1.22 -1.00 9.00
CA ARG A 329 0.15 -1.23 8.52
C ARG A 329 0.11 -1.53 7.03
N VAL A 330 0.95 -0.83 6.29
CA VAL A 330 1.06 -0.94 4.83
C VAL A 330 2.52 -1.24 4.49
N GLN A 331 2.77 -2.43 3.93
CA GLN A 331 4.03 -2.74 3.27
C GLN A 331 3.87 -2.55 1.76
N ILE A 332 4.76 -1.79 1.13
CA ILE A 332 4.78 -1.55 -0.31
C ILE A 332 6.15 -1.97 -0.84
N VAL A 333 6.17 -2.97 -1.72
CA VAL A 333 7.36 -3.39 -2.46
C VAL A 333 7.24 -2.82 -3.87
N THR A 334 8.03 -1.78 -4.16
CA THR A 334 8.11 -1.18 -5.50
C THR A 334 9.18 -1.91 -6.31
N ARG A 335 8.75 -2.58 -7.37
CA ARG A 335 9.63 -3.24 -8.34
C ARG A 335 9.95 -2.26 -9.46
N GLY A 336 11.19 -2.27 -9.91
CA GLY A 336 11.68 -1.47 -11.03
C GLY A 336 12.30 -2.35 -12.08
N LEU A 337 11.92 -2.13 -13.34
CA LEU A 337 12.48 -2.82 -14.47
C LEU A 337 13.91 -2.34 -14.75
N ASN A 338 14.86 -3.26 -14.63
CA ASN A 338 16.24 -3.04 -15.00
C ASN A 338 16.41 -3.25 -16.51
N ARG A 339 16.61 -2.16 -17.24
CA ARG A 339 16.90 -2.16 -18.68
C ARG A 339 18.26 -1.54 -19.03
N TRP A 340 19.04 -1.14 -18.04
CA TRP A 340 20.29 -0.41 -18.26
C TRP A 340 21.48 -1.15 -17.64
N GLY A 341 22.53 -1.37 -18.43
CA GLY A 341 23.81 -1.91 -18.00
C GLY A 341 24.88 -0.82 -17.88
N PRO A 342 26.16 -1.18 -17.66
CA PRO A 342 27.27 -0.23 -17.68
C PRO A 342 27.43 0.44 -19.06
N GLY A 343 26.81 1.62 -19.23
CA GLY A 343 26.99 2.49 -20.39
C GLY A 343 26.04 2.26 -21.58
N SER A 344 25.09 1.31 -21.52
CA SER A 344 24.12 1.07 -22.61
C SER A 344 22.83 0.40 -22.13
N ASP A 345 21.83 0.35 -23.01
CA ASP A 345 20.63 -0.47 -22.83
C ASP A 345 20.99 -1.97 -22.83
N LEU A 346 20.27 -2.73 -22.02
CA LEU A 346 20.32 -4.19 -21.99
C LEU A 346 19.47 -4.76 -23.13
N ALA A 347 19.90 -5.91 -23.66
CA ALA A 347 19.07 -6.65 -24.61
C ALA A 347 17.77 -7.14 -23.94
N PRO A 348 16.65 -7.27 -24.69
CA PRO A 348 15.34 -7.59 -24.09
C PRO A 348 15.29 -8.89 -23.27
N ASP A 349 16.11 -9.88 -23.61
CA ASP A 349 16.25 -11.15 -22.90
C ASP A 349 16.96 -11.01 -21.54
N GLN A 350 17.62 -9.88 -21.29
CA GLN A 350 18.32 -9.56 -20.05
C GLN A 350 17.48 -8.71 -19.09
N TRP A 351 16.31 -8.24 -19.53
CA TRP A 351 15.43 -7.41 -18.71
C TRP A 351 14.89 -8.20 -17.53
N ASN A 352 14.99 -7.62 -16.35
CA ASN A 352 14.45 -8.20 -15.13
C ASN A 352 13.94 -7.11 -14.19
N TRP A 353 12.96 -7.46 -13.38
CA TRP A 353 12.49 -6.60 -12.30
C TRP A 353 13.38 -6.80 -11.08
N ARG A 354 13.61 -5.73 -10.32
CA ARG A 354 14.31 -5.75 -9.03
C ARG A 354 13.59 -4.87 -8.03
N THR A 355 13.80 -5.11 -6.74
CA THR A 355 13.29 -4.21 -5.70
C THR A 355 14.01 -2.87 -5.79
N LEU A 356 13.25 -1.80 -6.07
CA LEU A 356 13.78 -0.43 -5.96
C LEU A 356 13.68 0.07 -4.54
N ARG A 357 12.54 -0.19 -3.89
CA ARG A 357 12.27 0.32 -2.56
C ARG A 357 11.19 -0.51 -1.85
N VAL A 358 11.36 -0.63 -0.54
CA VAL A 358 10.35 -1.18 0.36
C VAL A 358 9.94 -0.09 1.33
N TYR A 359 8.64 0.15 1.44
CA TYR A 359 8.06 0.99 2.48
C TYR A 359 7.34 0.08 3.47
N ASP A 360 7.56 0.26 4.76
CA ASP A 360 6.78 -0.38 5.83
C ASP A 360 6.27 0.74 6.75
N LYS A 361 4.99 1.08 6.61
CA LYS A 361 4.38 2.25 7.25
C LYS A 361 3.29 1.80 8.21
N VAL A 362 3.37 2.26 9.45
CA VAL A 362 2.28 2.17 10.42
C VAL A 362 1.61 3.54 10.50
N MET A 363 0.30 3.58 10.28
CA MET A 363 -0.50 4.78 10.35
C MET A 363 -1.44 4.66 11.55
N SER A 364 -1.40 5.66 12.42
CA SER A 364 -2.12 5.69 13.68
C SER A 364 -2.43 7.14 14.03
N PRO A 365 -3.65 7.48 14.48
CA PRO A 365 -3.93 8.79 15.08
C PRO A 365 -3.36 8.91 16.50
N TYR A 366 -2.64 7.89 16.98
CA TYR A 366 -2.03 7.79 18.32
C TYR A 366 -3.01 7.94 19.49
N GLU A 367 -4.30 7.70 19.23
CA GLU A 367 -5.34 7.86 20.25
C GLU A 367 -5.29 6.83 21.38
N SER A 368 -4.61 5.70 21.14
CA SER A 368 -4.44 4.62 22.12
C SER A 368 -3.26 4.83 23.08
N LEU A 369 -2.55 5.96 23.01
CA LEU A 369 -1.49 6.30 23.96
C LEU A 369 -2.05 7.11 25.13
N PRO A 370 -1.66 6.80 26.38
CA PRO A 370 -2.01 7.62 27.52
C PRO A 370 -1.33 8.99 27.41
N LEU A 371 -2.10 10.06 27.59
CA LEU A 371 -1.54 11.41 27.68
C LEU A 371 -0.88 11.60 29.06
N PRO A 372 0.30 12.23 29.12
CA PRO A 372 0.92 12.53 30.40
C PRO A 372 0.05 13.52 31.18
N GLY A 373 -0.33 13.15 32.41
CA GLY A 373 -0.93 14.06 33.37
C GLY A 373 0.10 14.99 34.01
N GLN A 374 -0.37 15.93 34.84
CA GLN A 374 0.52 16.77 35.63
C GLN A 374 1.31 15.90 36.62
N SER A 375 2.63 15.99 36.58
CA SER A 375 3.54 15.28 37.48
C SER A 375 4.38 16.26 38.29
N ARG A 376 4.65 15.93 39.56
CA ARG A 376 5.59 16.68 40.40
C ARG A 376 7.01 16.37 39.93
N ARG A 377 7.77 17.41 39.63
CA ARG A 377 9.21 17.30 39.34
C ARG A 377 10.00 17.56 40.63
N ILE A 378 10.96 16.70 40.90
CA ILE A 378 11.91 16.83 42.00
C ILE A 378 13.32 16.81 41.42
N ASP A 379 14.24 17.52 42.07
CA ASP A 379 15.65 17.50 41.68
C ASP A 379 16.26 16.13 41.95
N PHE A 380 17.32 15.84 41.19
CA PHE A 380 18.08 14.62 41.38
C PHE A 380 18.75 14.62 42.77
N PRO A 381 18.59 13.55 43.57
CA PRO A 381 19.13 13.53 44.92
C PRO A 381 20.66 13.51 44.92
N ALA A 382 21.26 14.30 45.80
CA ALA A 382 22.70 14.30 46.09
C ALA A 382 22.91 14.06 47.59
N PRO A 383 23.39 12.88 48.02
CA PRO A 383 23.89 11.75 47.20
C PRO A 383 22.77 10.94 46.49
N PRO A 384 23.10 10.08 45.51
CA PRO A 384 22.14 9.20 44.84
C PRO A 384 21.36 8.32 45.83
N ASP A 385 20.07 8.18 45.58
CA ASP A 385 19.18 7.35 46.40
C ASP A 385 19.17 5.87 45.94
N SER A 386 18.30 5.08 46.57
CA SER A 386 18.14 3.66 46.24
C SER A 386 17.54 3.44 44.85
N LEU A 387 16.70 4.37 44.35
CA LEU A 387 16.09 4.29 43.03
C LEU A 387 17.16 4.41 41.94
N GLU A 388 18.03 5.42 42.05
CA GLU A 388 19.13 5.60 41.12
C GLU A 388 20.15 4.46 41.20
N THR A 389 20.46 3.99 42.42
CA THR A 389 21.38 2.87 42.62
C THR A 389 20.83 1.59 41.97
N GLY A 390 19.53 1.32 42.10
CA GLY A 390 18.86 0.20 41.45
C GLY A 390 18.90 0.31 39.93
N ARG A 391 18.62 1.49 39.38
CA ARG A 391 18.71 1.76 37.93
C ARG A 391 20.11 1.47 37.39
N LYS A 392 21.17 1.96 38.04
CA LYS A 392 22.57 1.71 37.63
C LYS A 392 22.94 0.23 37.66
N LYS A 393 22.53 -0.49 38.71
CA LYS A 393 22.77 -1.94 38.82
C LYS A 393 22.14 -2.70 37.65
N GLU A 394 20.97 -2.28 37.17
CA GLU A 394 20.33 -2.94 36.02
C GLU A 394 21.12 -2.70 34.71
N TYR A 395 21.65 -1.49 34.51
CA TYR A 395 22.58 -1.22 33.40
C TYR A 395 23.83 -2.11 33.47
N GLU A 396 24.46 -2.23 34.63
CA GLU A 396 25.64 -3.07 34.82
C GLU A 396 25.33 -4.56 34.64
N ARG A 397 24.20 -5.03 35.19
CA ARG A 397 23.77 -6.42 35.09
C ARG A 397 23.64 -6.85 33.63
N LEU A 398 22.98 -6.04 32.81
CA LEU A 398 22.76 -6.33 31.39
C LEU A 398 23.93 -5.90 30.48
N ASN A 399 25.08 -5.51 31.02
CA ASN A 399 26.19 -4.93 30.25
C ASN A 399 25.74 -3.78 29.32
N CYS A 400 24.73 -3.02 29.76
CA CYS A 400 24.10 -1.92 29.03
C CYS A 400 23.38 -2.33 27.73
N ASN A 401 22.96 -3.59 27.61
CA ASN A 401 22.14 -4.10 26.51
C ASN A 401 20.67 -4.10 26.92
N MET A 402 19.90 -3.13 26.44
CA MET A 402 18.52 -2.93 26.87
C MET A 402 17.55 -3.65 25.94
N PRO A 403 16.73 -4.58 26.43
CA PRO A 403 15.67 -5.15 25.62
C PRO A 403 14.61 -4.07 25.36
N VAL A 404 14.02 -4.06 24.17
CA VAL A 404 12.90 -3.19 23.82
C VAL A 404 11.89 -3.95 22.96
N VAL A 405 10.65 -3.49 22.92
CA VAL A 405 9.60 -4.06 22.06
C VAL A 405 8.78 -2.95 21.43
N GLU A 406 8.49 -3.10 20.14
CA GLU A 406 7.51 -2.29 19.41
C GLU A 406 6.31 -3.18 19.05
N VAL A 407 5.09 -2.64 19.18
CA VAL A 407 3.86 -3.34 18.81
C VAL A 407 3.23 -2.68 17.61
N LEU A 408 2.99 -3.46 16.56
CA LEU A 408 2.43 -2.99 15.30
C LEU A 408 1.42 -4.00 14.75
N PRO A 409 0.51 -3.63 13.84
CA PRO A 409 -0.36 -4.61 13.18
C PRO A 409 0.46 -5.70 12.48
N SER A 410 0.05 -6.96 12.65
CA SER A 410 0.74 -8.09 12.01
C SER A 410 0.34 -8.19 10.54
N LEU A 411 1.33 -8.30 9.65
CA LEU A 411 1.11 -8.68 8.26
C LEU A 411 1.05 -10.21 8.06
N MET A 412 1.37 -11.00 9.09
CA MET A 412 1.11 -12.45 9.08
C MET A 412 -0.40 -12.70 8.96
N PRO A 413 -0.85 -13.44 7.94
CA PRO A 413 -2.26 -13.80 7.79
C PRO A 413 -2.84 -14.42 9.06
N GLY A 414 -4.06 -14.03 9.42
CA GLY A 414 -4.78 -14.53 10.60
C GLY A 414 -4.29 -14.01 11.95
N GLN A 415 -3.19 -13.25 12.00
CA GLN A 415 -2.68 -12.67 13.24
C GLN A 415 -3.15 -11.22 13.44
N GLY A 416 -3.22 -10.79 14.70
CA GLY A 416 -3.65 -9.44 15.10
C GLY A 416 -2.49 -8.45 15.10
N TYR A 417 -1.55 -8.65 16.02
CA TYR A 417 -0.40 -7.77 16.24
C TYR A 417 0.93 -8.52 16.13
N GLU A 418 1.99 -7.80 15.77
CA GLU A 418 3.38 -8.23 15.82
C GLU A 418 4.06 -7.47 16.98
N ALA A 419 4.63 -8.21 17.92
CA ALA A 419 5.59 -7.69 18.88
C ALA A 419 6.99 -7.92 18.30
N ARG A 420 7.63 -6.83 17.88
CA ARG A 420 9.01 -6.85 17.41
C ARG A 420 9.92 -6.50 18.58
N ALA A 421 10.68 -7.49 19.06
CA ALA A 421 11.57 -7.32 20.21
C ALA A 421 13.03 -7.37 19.75
N TRP A 422 13.87 -6.48 20.28
CA TRP A 422 15.30 -6.44 19.96
C TRP A 422 16.11 -5.86 21.11
N ILE A 423 17.43 -5.92 20.99
CA ILE A 423 18.38 -5.38 21.98
C ILE A 423 18.96 -4.06 21.47
N VAL A 424 18.94 -3.04 22.33
CA VAL A 424 19.56 -1.72 22.10
C VAL A 424 20.74 -1.56 23.05
N PRO A 425 21.98 -1.55 22.53
CA PRO A 425 23.14 -1.26 23.35
C PRO A 425 23.23 0.23 23.67
N HIS A 426 23.52 0.57 24.93
CA HIS A 426 23.77 1.95 25.31
C HIS A 426 25.06 2.45 24.64
N PRO A 427 25.09 3.68 24.10
CA PRO A 427 26.28 4.24 23.43
C PRO A 427 27.55 4.13 24.30
N GLY A 428 28.65 3.68 23.68
CA GLY A 428 29.96 3.56 24.33
C GLY A 428 30.28 2.20 24.95
N HIS A 429 29.30 1.30 25.09
CA HIS A 429 29.52 -0.05 25.61
C HIS A 429 29.78 -1.06 24.49
N LYS A 430 30.74 -1.98 24.71
CA LYS A 430 31.21 -2.95 23.71
C LYS A 430 31.00 -4.42 24.08
N ASN A 431 30.50 -4.71 25.28
CA ASN A 431 30.23 -6.09 25.70
C ASN A 431 28.81 -6.49 25.28
N TYR A 432 28.71 -7.17 24.14
CA TYR A 432 27.45 -7.61 23.56
C TYR A 432 27.19 -9.08 23.89
N PRO A 433 25.92 -9.50 24.03
CA PRO A 433 25.60 -10.91 24.05
C PRO A 433 26.07 -11.58 22.75
N LYS A 434 26.40 -12.87 22.80
CA LYS A 434 26.63 -13.71 21.62
C LYS A 434 25.33 -14.22 21.04
N GLU A 435 24.36 -14.47 21.92
CA GLU A 435 23.06 -15.03 21.59
C GLU A 435 22.01 -14.47 22.55
N VAL A 436 20.77 -14.35 22.07
CA VAL A 436 19.61 -14.07 22.90
C VAL A 436 18.55 -15.15 22.66
N LEU A 437 18.15 -15.82 23.74
CA LEU A 437 17.02 -16.75 23.75
C LEU A 437 15.76 -15.98 24.16
N TRP A 438 14.76 -15.98 23.28
CA TRP A 438 13.48 -15.31 23.48
C TRP A 438 12.36 -16.32 23.74
N SER A 439 11.51 -16.03 24.71
CA SER A 439 10.31 -16.84 25.01
C SER A 439 9.12 -15.96 25.38
N ALA A 440 7.95 -16.26 24.83
CA ALA A 440 6.69 -15.55 25.12
C ALA A 440 5.60 -16.52 25.67
N GLY A 441 6.04 -17.63 26.28
CA GLY A 441 5.15 -18.68 26.81
C GLY A 441 4.82 -19.80 25.81
N PRO A 442 4.00 -20.78 26.23
CA PRO A 442 3.84 -22.07 25.52
C PRO A 442 3.10 -21.99 24.18
N LYS A 443 2.45 -20.86 23.87
CA LYS A 443 1.79 -20.64 22.57
C LYS A 443 2.75 -20.22 21.46
N PHE A 444 4.00 -19.94 21.81
CA PHE A 444 5.02 -19.45 20.89
C PHE A 444 6.21 -20.39 20.87
N LYS A 445 6.78 -20.59 19.68
CA LYS A 445 8.11 -21.20 19.59
C LYS A 445 9.12 -20.27 20.24
N ARG A 446 10.06 -20.84 21.01
CA ARG A 446 11.24 -20.09 21.44
C ARG A 446 12.05 -19.71 20.22
N GLN A 447 12.62 -18.52 20.24
CA GLN A 447 13.44 -18.00 19.16
C GLN A 447 14.84 -17.73 19.69
N ILE A 448 15.84 -18.11 18.91
CA ILE A 448 17.24 -17.89 19.24
C ILE A 448 17.79 -16.98 18.16
N SER A 449 18.36 -15.85 18.57
CA SER A 449 19.00 -14.91 17.66
C SER A 449 20.47 -14.80 18.04
N SER A 450 21.37 -14.98 17.07
CA SER A 450 22.82 -14.86 17.26
C SER A 450 23.32 -13.54 16.69
N ALA A 451 24.45 -13.05 17.23
CA ALA A 451 25.07 -11.80 16.78
C ALA A 451 25.44 -11.84 15.29
N ASP A 452 25.82 -13.02 14.78
CA ASP A 452 26.19 -13.23 13.38
C ASP A 452 24.99 -13.15 12.43
N ALA A 453 23.80 -13.54 12.90
CA ALA A 453 22.58 -13.50 12.11
C ALA A 453 21.88 -12.13 12.17
N SER A 454 21.92 -11.46 13.33
CA SER A 454 21.24 -10.20 13.59
C SER A 454 21.99 -9.42 14.66
N SER A 455 22.60 -8.30 14.27
CA SER A 455 23.40 -7.46 15.19
C SER A 455 22.60 -6.85 16.34
N ASN A 456 21.27 -6.77 16.22
CA ASN A 456 20.37 -6.32 17.27
C ASN A 456 19.51 -7.45 17.88
N PHE A 457 19.77 -8.70 17.52
CA PHE A 457 19.07 -9.89 18.04
C PHE A 457 17.55 -9.85 17.84
N CYS A 458 17.09 -9.18 16.79
CA CYS A 458 15.67 -8.89 16.58
C CYS A 458 14.86 -10.18 16.32
N VAL A 459 13.69 -10.27 16.94
CA VAL A 459 12.70 -11.34 16.75
C VAL A 459 11.29 -10.76 16.64
N SER A 460 10.38 -11.53 16.05
CA SER A 460 8.96 -11.16 15.94
C SER A 460 8.06 -12.24 16.53
N PHE A 461 7.10 -11.84 17.34
CA PHE A 461 6.03 -12.70 17.85
C PHE A 461 4.67 -12.18 17.38
N HIS A 462 3.83 -13.04 16.81
CA HIS A 462 2.53 -12.64 16.26
C HIS A 462 1.39 -13.13 17.15
N TYR A 463 0.49 -12.24 17.58
CA TYR A 463 -0.40 -12.51 18.71
C TYR A 463 -1.76 -11.79 18.65
N TRP A 464 -2.67 -12.25 19.51
CA TRP A 464 -4.03 -11.70 19.73
C TRP A 464 -4.31 -11.25 21.17
N GLY A 465 -3.42 -11.53 22.12
CA GLY A 465 -3.54 -11.14 23.53
C GLY A 465 -2.23 -10.61 24.10
N PRO A 466 -2.25 -9.70 25.09
CA PRO A 466 -1.01 -9.11 25.58
C PRO A 466 -0.12 -10.20 26.20
N MET A 467 1.19 -10.02 26.13
CA MET A 467 2.14 -11.04 26.58
C MET A 467 3.39 -10.44 27.21
N GLU A 468 3.89 -11.13 28.22
CA GLU A 468 5.26 -10.95 28.71
C GLU A 468 6.21 -11.72 27.79
N ILE A 469 7.31 -11.08 27.41
CA ILE A 469 8.38 -11.66 26.61
C ILE A 469 9.62 -11.70 27.51
N GLN A 470 10.16 -12.89 27.69
CA GLN A 470 11.43 -13.13 28.37
C GLN A 470 12.56 -13.13 27.35
N ALA A 471 13.67 -12.47 27.71
CA ALA A 471 14.92 -12.49 26.96
C ALA A 471 16.05 -12.96 27.89
N GLU A 472 16.74 -14.05 27.52
CA GLU A 472 17.96 -14.50 28.17
C GLU A 472 19.16 -14.10 27.29
N LEU A 473 19.91 -13.10 27.72
CA LEU A 473 21.11 -12.59 27.05
C LEU A 473 22.30 -13.45 27.48
N ARG A 474 22.91 -14.14 26.51
CA ARG A 474 24.07 -15.02 26.74
C ARG A 474 25.34 -14.33 26.30
N PHE A 475 26.18 -13.96 27.26
CA PHE A 475 27.52 -13.41 27.06
C PHE A 475 28.55 -14.55 26.99
N GLU A 476 29.84 -14.22 26.82
CA GLU A 476 30.91 -15.23 26.79
C GLU A 476 31.05 -15.99 28.12
N ASP A 477 30.79 -15.33 29.23
CA ASP A 477 31.08 -15.80 30.59
C ASP A 477 29.83 -16.03 31.45
N ARG A 478 28.67 -15.49 31.07
CA ARG A 478 27.43 -15.55 31.86
C ARG A 478 26.17 -15.41 31.01
N ALA A 479 25.01 -15.67 31.62
CA ALA A 479 23.70 -15.39 31.04
C ALA A 479 22.87 -14.54 32.01
N GLU A 480 22.09 -13.60 31.47
CA GLU A 480 21.25 -12.68 32.22
C GLU A 480 19.85 -12.63 31.65
N THR A 481 18.84 -12.75 32.50
CA THR A 481 17.44 -12.75 32.09
C THR A 481 16.79 -11.39 32.32
N THR A 482 15.95 -10.96 31.39
CA THR A 482 15.17 -9.73 31.46
C THR A 482 13.82 -9.92 30.77
N TYR A 483 12.92 -8.94 30.93
CA TYR A 483 11.52 -9.06 30.55
C TYR A 483 11.03 -7.80 29.84
N LEU A 484 10.12 -8.02 28.90
CA LEU A 484 9.39 -6.99 28.16
C LEU A 484 7.91 -7.30 28.21
N TYR A 485 7.07 -6.29 28.01
CA TYR A 485 5.63 -6.48 27.91
C TYR A 485 5.09 -5.93 26.59
N ALA A 486 4.52 -6.82 25.79
CA ALA A 486 3.82 -6.46 24.56
C ALA A 486 2.33 -6.28 24.87
N ARG A 487 1.89 -5.02 24.94
CA ARG A 487 0.49 -4.65 25.20
C ARG A 487 -0.42 -4.93 24.00
N LEU A 488 -1.74 -4.86 24.18
CA LEU A 488 -2.67 -4.66 23.06
C LEU A 488 -2.87 -3.15 22.82
N PRO A 489 -2.69 -2.66 21.58
CA PRO A 489 -3.00 -1.29 21.18
C PRO A 489 -4.47 -0.84 21.19
N ASP A 490 -5.32 -1.48 22.00
CA ASP A 490 -6.76 -1.19 22.02
C ASP A 490 -7.03 0.27 22.38
N ALA A 491 -8.04 0.87 21.74
CA ALA A 491 -8.52 2.18 22.13
C ALA A 491 -8.92 2.11 23.62
N ILE A 492 -8.13 2.79 24.46
CA ILE A 492 -8.61 3.13 25.79
C ILE A 492 -9.88 3.93 25.52
N THR A 493 -11.02 3.44 26.02
CA THR A 493 -12.26 4.19 25.95
C THR A 493 -11.96 5.55 26.57
N ARG A 494 -11.80 6.57 25.73
CA ARG A 494 -11.66 7.97 26.16
C ARG A 494 -12.99 8.30 26.82
N ARG A 495 -13.09 8.06 28.12
CA ARG A 495 -14.18 8.55 28.95
C ARG A 495 -13.95 10.00 29.27
#